data_AF-A0A523N7M8-F1
#
_entry.id   AF-A0A523N7M8-F1
#
_cell.length_a   1.000
_cell.length_b   1.000
_cell.length_c   1.000
_cell.angle_alpha   90.00
_cell.angle_beta   90.00
_cell.angle_gamma   90.00
#
_symmetry.space_group_name_H-M   'P 1'
#
loop_
_entity.id
_entity.type
_entity.pdbx_description
1 polymer ?
#
loop_
_entity_poly.entity_id
_entity_poly.type
_entity_poly.pdbx_seq_one_letter_code
_entity_poly.pdbx_strand_id
1 'polypeptide(L)'
;MKNIFIGRNYLSFYLLILLLVNLALLKLPLTNVFGYEFSVINSLLIVLLSGIYTIIFFDNNFSKKNRNFIPELFKSLLLFLIIPFSVSVINSAFSGFCSFSDGLLFYIVITCPSIIIGISLGLISVLIANRFRVVLLFMLCFGILMIITYEIYFNPQVYVYNPLIGFFPGTIYDEGISVSGKLILYRFLNLLFFGWIISAIVRLKRDKKKRLIFFVAKVLFVPVAFFFLAPYLGFSTTFGSLTNMLSKSVNTEHFVIHLDKRIGKEKIKMLTLNHEYYYQELEKYFEVKLDEKIHSFIFYDNDQKKDLFGSRNADVAKPWLNQVYISMGNWEHTLKHELAHCFSAKFGTGFLKLASGLNPMLIEGIAEAADGNYDDNSLHFMAALAYNSGYDVDMKNLLSKFGFFSKASSISYIYAGSFTQYLIDNYGISKFKEYYLTGEFPKSYGLNLNHTLKEYYSFLTNSDYSYTEHQAHYYYGRRSLFQKICPRAISEQLNDGWEQFSEYDFTGAQLSFASILSKTDNYAALMGLIRTYEKQDSLFEAVKLLKTEIEFYESTSYYYNLELTLADLLAKLDNFKSADSLYKVLIKQQPNRKLNYI
;
A
#
# COMPACT_ATOMS: atom_id res chain seq x y z
N MET A 1 46.00 20.78 -12.09
CA MET A 1 44.67 20.35 -11.62
C MET A 1 44.29 20.99 -10.27
N LYS A 2 44.35 22.32 -10.14
CA LYS A 2 43.98 23.02 -8.89
C LYS A 2 43.03 24.22 -9.08
N ASN A 3 42.62 24.52 -10.32
CA ASN A 3 41.78 25.68 -10.67
C ASN A 3 40.52 25.31 -11.48
N ILE A 4 39.96 24.11 -11.32
CA ILE A 4 38.70 23.70 -11.99
C ILE A 4 37.47 23.91 -11.08
N PHE A 5 37.56 24.60 -9.93
CA PHE A 5 36.43 24.66 -8.99
C PHE A 5 36.18 26.06 -8.43
N ILE A 6 35.40 26.86 -9.16
CA ILE A 6 34.79 28.12 -8.68
C ILE A 6 33.27 28.03 -8.92
N GLY A 7 32.48 28.22 -7.85
CA GLY A 7 31.03 28.54 -7.80
C GLY A 7 30.03 27.85 -8.77
N ARG A 8 30.19 28.04 -10.08
CA ARG A 8 29.35 27.46 -11.15
C ARG A 8 29.50 25.94 -11.26
N ASN A 9 30.66 25.37 -10.95
CA ASN A 9 30.91 23.94 -11.16
C ASN A 9 30.20 23.02 -10.14
N TYR A 10 29.87 23.51 -8.95
CA TYR A 10 29.09 22.72 -7.98
C TYR A 10 27.64 22.54 -8.43
N LEU A 11 27.03 23.58 -9.04
CA LEU A 11 25.68 23.48 -9.58
C LEU A 11 25.63 22.42 -10.68
N SER A 12 26.53 22.48 -11.66
CA SER A 12 26.61 21.48 -12.74
C SER A 12 26.80 20.05 -12.22
N PHE A 13 27.58 19.87 -11.16
CA PHE A 13 27.77 18.56 -10.53
C PHE A 13 26.47 17.99 -9.93
N TYR A 14 25.72 18.78 -9.16
CA TYR A 14 24.43 18.34 -8.60
C TYR A 14 23.36 18.10 -9.67
N LEU A 15 23.35 18.92 -10.73
CA LEU A 15 22.48 18.72 -11.89
C LEU A 15 22.81 17.42 -12.62
N LEU A 16 24.10 17.07 -12.75
CA LEU A 16 24.54 15.79 -13.32
C LEU A 16 24.10 14.61 -12.45
N ILE A 17 24.24 14.71 -11.12
CA ILE A 17 23.73 13.69 -10.19
C ILE A 17 22.23 13.50 -10.38
N LEU A 18 21.45 14.59 -10.39
CA LEU A 18 20.00 14.54 -10.62
C LEU A 18 19.65 13.86 -11.94
N LEU A 19 20.37 14.18 -13.01
CA LEU A 19 20.17 13.56 -14.32
C LEU A 19 20.46 12.05 -14.28
N LEU A 20 21.61 11.64 -13.74
CA LEU A 20 22.01 10.23 -13.68
C LEU A 20 21.06 9.40 -12.82
N VAL A 21 20.65 9.93 -11.65
CA VAL A 21 19.68 9.26 -10.79
C VAL A 21 18.34 9.12 -11.49
N ASN A 22 17.83 10.18 -12.13
CA ASN A 22 16.55 10.09 -12.83
C ASN A 22 16.59 9.14 -14.04
N LEU A 23 17.70 9.07 -14.78
CA LEU A 23 17.89 8.05 -15.83
C LEU A 23 17.90 6.62 -15.27
N ALA A 24 18.41 6.42 -14.06
CA ALA A 24 18.33 5.12 -13.38
C ALA A 24 16.90 4.79 -12.92
N LEU A 25 16.14 5.77 -12.42
CA LEU A 25 14.74 5.60 -12.02
C LEU A 25 13.85 5.15 -13.19
N LEU A 26 14.17 5.51 -14.43
CA LEU A 26 13.44 5.04 -15.61
C LEU A 26 13.52 3.52 -15.82
N LYS A 27 14.47 2.82 -15.19
CA LYS A 27 14.63 1.36 -15.28
C LYS A 27 13.93 0.60 -14.16
N LEU A 28 13.43 1.31 -13.14
CA LEU A 28 12.76 0.71 -12.00
C LEU A 28 11.24 0.77 -12.19
N PRO A 29 10.51 -0.29 -11.81
CA PRO A 29 9.05 -0.31 -11.93
C PRO A 29 8.42 0.79 -11.07
N LEU A 30 7.27 1.31 -11.50
CA LEU A 30 6.51 2.41 -10.89
C LEU A 30 7.18 3.80 -10.97
N THR A 31 8.51 3.88 -10.95
CA THR A 31 9.25 5.14 -11.07
C THR A 31 9.58 5.52 -12.52
N ASN A 32 9.38 4.59 -13.45
CA ASN A 32 9.52 4.81 -14.89
C ASN A 32 8.35 5.61 -15.49
N VAL A 33 7.26 5.79 -14.75
CA VAL A 33 6.08 6.56 -15.13
C VAL A 33 6.09 7.91 -14.42
N PHE A 34 5.64 8.96 -15.11
CA PHE A 34 5.43 10.27 -14.49
C PHE A 34 4.22 10.21 -13.53
N GLY A 35 4.50 9.98 -12.24
CA GLY A 35 3.46 9.75 -11.24
C GLY A 35 3.90 9.98 -9.80
N TYR A 36 3.19 9.33 -8.87
CA TYR A 36 3.38 9.49 -7.42
C TYR A 36 4.77 9.04 -6.96
N GLU A 37 5.20 7.81 -7.25
CA GLU A 37 6.47 7.24 -6.79
C GLU A 37 7.67 8.06 -7.32
N PHE A 38 7.62 8.46 -8.60
CA PHE A 38 8.62 9.35 -9.20
C PHE A 38 8.72 10.69 -8.45
N SER A 39 7.58 11.27 -8.08
CA SER A 39 7.51 12.56 -7.37
C SER A 39 8.03 12.44 -5.93
N VAL A 40 7.71 11.36 -5.22
CA VAL A 40 8.18 11.12 -3.84
C VAL A 40 9.70 10.99 -3.79
N ILE A 41 10.29 10.16 -4.67
CA ILE A 41 11.75 9.95 -4.69
C ILE A 41 12.48 11.24 -5.03
N ASN A 42 11.99 11.99 -6.03
CA ASN A 42 12.57 13.29 -6.38
C ASN A 42 12.39 14.32 -5.27
N SER A 43 11.27 14.34 -4.55
CA SER A 43 11.09 15.21 -3.38
C SER A 43 12.20 14.97 -2.35
N LEU A 44 12.44 13.71 -1.96
CA LEU A 44 13.49 13.37 -0.99
C LEU A 44 14.89 13.79 -1.48
N LEU A 45 15.20 13.48 -2.74
CA LEU A 45 16.48 13.81 -3.36
C LEU A 45 16.69 15.32 -3.43
N ILE A 46 15.68 16.09 -3.86
CA ILE A 46 15.78 17.53 -4.01
C ILE A 46 15.86 18.23 -2.66
N VAL A 47 15.18 17.76 -1.60
CA VAL A 47 15.37 18.33 -0.24
C VAL A 47 16.85 18.24 0.17
N LEU A 48 17.47 17.07 0.00
CA LEU A 48 18.87 16.85 0.38
C LEU A 48 19.82 17.70 -0.47
N LEU A 49 19.69 17.64 -1.80
CA LEU A 49 20.59 18.35 -2.71
C LEU A 49 20.44 19.87 -2.58
N SER A 50 19.21 20.38 -2.46
CA SER A 50 18.98 21.82 -2.28
C SER A 50 19.48 22.31 -0.92
N GLY A 51 19.38 21.50 0.14
CA GLY A 51 19.96 21.80 1.44
C GLY A 51 21.50 21.85 1.40
N ILE A 52 22.16 20.88 0.78
CA ILE A 52 23.62 20.87 0.61
C ILE A 52 24.06 22.07 -0.23
N TYR A 53 23.40 22.30 -1.36
CA TYR A 53 23.71 23.44 -2.23
C TYR A 53 23.53 24.77 -1.49
N THR A 54 22.49 24.90 -0.67
CA THR A 54 22.26 26.10 0.17
C THR A 54 23.42 26.36 1.13
N ILE A 55 23.95 25.31 1.79
CA ILE A 55 25.11 25.43 2.69
C ILE A 55 26.33 25.96 1.93
N ILE A 56 26.65 25.35 0.78
CA ILE A 56 27.83 25.71 -0.04
C ILE A 56 27.68 27.10 -0.65
N PHE A 57 26.49 27.41 -1.18
CA PHE A 57 26.19 28.70 -1.79
C PHE A 57 26.29 29.83 -0.76
N PHE A 58 25.84 29.58 0.49
CA PHE A 58 25.98 30.52 1.60
C PHE A 58 27.45 30.81 1.92
N ASP A 59 28.29 29.79 2.04
CA ASP A 59 29.72 29.97 2.36
C ASP A 59 30.48 30.81 1.32
N ASN A 60 30.16 30.64 0.04
CA ASN A 60 30.84 31.35 -1.04
C ASN A 60 30.37 32.81 -1.22
N ASN A 61 29.10 33.11 -0.92
CA ASN A 61 28.50 34.41 -1.25
C ASN A 61 28.28 35.34 -0.05
N PHE A 62 28.26 34.83 1.19
CA PHE A 62 28.03 35.67 2.39
C PHE A 62 29.19 36.65 2.70
N SER A 63 30.40 36.37 2.20
CA SER A 63 31.55 37.31 2.25
C SER A 63 31.24 38.64 1.55
N LYS A 64 30.36 38.63 0.55
CA LYS A 64 29.86 39.85 -0.12
C LYS A 64 28.53 40.24 0.55
N LYS A 65 28.42 41.47 1.07
CA LYS A 65 27.24 42.09 1.72
C LYS A 65 25.96 42.16 0.84
N ASN A 66 25.63 41.13 0.06
CA ASN A 66 24.56 41.15 -0.92
C ASN A 66 23.22 40.75 -0.29
N ARG A 67 22.30 41.72 -0.21
CA ARG A 67 20.90 41.49 0.20
C ARG A 67 20.10 40.64 -0.81
N ASN A 68 20.66 40.35 -1.99
CA ASN A 68 20.02 39.61 -3.09
C ASN A 68 20.36 38.10 -3.15
N PHE A 69 20.93 37.53 -2.08
CA PHE A 69 21.36 36.13 -2.04
C PHE A 69 20.23 35.11 -2.27
N ILE A 70 19.05 35.35 -1.71
CA ILE A 70 17.92 34.40 -1.77
C ILE A 70 17.34 34.27 -3.19
N PRO A 71 17.02 35.35 -3.92
CA PRO A 71 16.58 35.24 -5.32
C PRO A 71 17.55 34.47 -6.23
N GLU A 72 18.86 34.67 -6.08
CA GLU A 72 19.88 33.95 -6.87
C GLU A 72 19.93 32.45 -6.52
N LEU A 73 19.79 32.11 -5.23
CA LEU A 73 19.67 30.73 -4.76
C LEU A 73 18.41 30.06 -5.32
N PHE A 74 17.26 30.73 -5.28
CA PHE A 74 16.03 30.20 -5.86
C PHE A 74 16.16 29.97 -7.37
N LYS A 75 16.74 30.93 -8.10
CA LYS A 75 16.93 30.81 -9.55
C LYS A 75 17.81 29.61 -9.93
N SER A 76 18.86 29.34 -9.16
CA SER A 76 19.73 28.18 -9.40
C SER A 76 19.04 26.86 -9.04
N LEU A 77 18.27 26.83 -7.95
CA LEU A 77 17.54 25.64 -7.51
C LEU A 77 16.34 25.28 -8.39
N LEU A 78 15.74 26.23 -9.12
CA LEU A 78 14.68 25.91 -10.10
C LEU A 78 15.11 24.86 -11.12
N LEU A 79 16.40 24.81 -11.48
CA LEU A 79 16.95 23.78 -12.36
C LEU A 79 16.83 22.36 -11.78
N PHE A 80 16.75 22.22 -10.44
CA PHE A 80 16.61 20.93 -9.77
C PHE A 80 15.20 20.37 -9.96
N LEU A 81 14.20 21.20 -10.22
CA LEU A 81 12.85 20.77 -10.60
C LEU A 81 12.73 20.53 -12.10
N ILE A 82 13.45 21.27 -12.93
CA ILE A 82 13.34 21.14 -14.38
C ILE A 82 13.94 19.82 -14.86
N ILE A 83 15.12 19.43 -14.36
CA ILE A 83 15.80 18.22 -14.85
C ILE A 83 14.95 16.95 -14.66
N PRO A 84 14.48 16.59 -13.45
CA PRO A 84 13.68 15.39 -13.27
C PRO A 84 12.38 15.43 -14.08
N PHE A 85 11.71 16.59 -14.09
CA PHE A 85 10.50 16.80 -14.89
C PHE A 85 10.75 16.52 -16.38
N SER A 86 11.79 17.13 -16.96
CA SER A 86 12.14 16.92 -18.38
C SER A 86 12.47 15.46 -18.67
N VAL A 87 13.25 14.79 -17.82
CA VAL A 87 13.60 13.37 -18.00
C VAL A 87 12.34 12.50 -18.04
N SER A 88 11.43 12.69 -17.07
CA SER A 88 10.20 11.89 -16.99
C SER A 88 9.23 12.18 -18.13
N VAL A 89 9.06 13.45 -18.52
CA VAL A 89 8.15 13.85 -19.60
C VAL A 89 8.67 13.38 -20.95
N ILE A 90 9.98 13.51 -21.22
CA ILE A 90 10.60 12.99 -22.45
C ILE A 90 10.42 11.47 -22.52
N ASN A 91 10.69 10.74 -21.43
CA ASN A 91 10.50 9.30 -21.40
C ASN A 91 9.03 8.91 -21.66
N SER A 92 8.09 9.62 -21.01
CA SER A 92 6.65 9.36 -21.16
C SER A 92 6.13 9.74 -22.55
N ALA A 93 6.76 10.71 -23.22
CA ALA A 93 6.43 11.03 -24.62
C ALA A 93 6.80 9.90 -25.59
N PHE A 94 7.85 9.12 -25.29
CA PHE A 94 8.23 7.95 -26.08
C PHE A 94 7.50 6.67 -25.68
N SER A 95 7.20 6.49 -24.38
CA SER A 95 6.59 5.26 -23.83
C SER A 95 5.07 5.34 -23.65
N GLY A 96 4.46 6.52 -23.81
CA GLY A 96 3.05 6.78 -23.54
C GLY A 96 2.80 7.31 -22.12
N PHE A 97 1.82 8.19 -21.97
CA PHE A 97 1.39 8.69 -20.66
C PHE A 97 0.29 7.80 -20.08
N CYS A 98 0.46 7.35 -18.83
CA CYS A 98 -0.65 6.79 -18.05
C CYS A 98 -1.71 7.86 -17.76
N SER A 99 -1.26 8.99 -17.19
CA SER A 99 -2.03 10.23 -17.03
C SER A 99 -1.06 11.38 -16.84
N PHE A 100 -1.11 12.39 -17.72
CA PHE A 100 -0.23 13.56 -17.62
C PHE A 100 -0.67 14.51 -16.52
N SER A 101 -1.98 14.71 -16.35
CA SER A 101 -2.55 15.60 -15.33
C SER A 101 -2.15 15.16 -13.92
N ASP A 102 -2.26 13.86 -13.64
CA ASP A 102 -2.05 13.34 -12.29
C ASP A 102 -0.57 13.36 -11.95
N GLY A 103 0.29 12.97 -12.90
CA GLY A 103 1.73 13.11 -12.79
C GLY A 103 2.16 14.55 -12.51
N LEU A 104 1.58 15.52 -13.24
CA LEU A 104 1.86 16.94 -13.03
C LEU A 104 1.40 17.41 -11.65
N LEU A 105 0.20 17.00 -11.22
CA LEU A 105 -0.37 17.37 -9.93
C LEU A 105 0.47 16.81 -8.78
N PHE A 106 0.86 15.54 -8.84
CA PHE A 106 1.80 14.95 -7.88
C PHE A 106 3.13 15.70 -7.85
N TYR A 107 3.69 16.03 -9.02
CA TYR A 107 4.98 16.73 -9.09
C TYR A 107 4.91 18.13 -8.47
N ILE A 108 3.82 18.88 -8.74
CA ILE A 108 3.61 20.21 -8.17
C ILE A 108 3.40 20.14 -6.66
N VAL A 109 2.62 19.17 -6.18
CA VAL A 109 2.23 19.11 -4.76
C VAL A 109 3.31 18.45 -3.89
N ILE A 110 4.01 17.43 -4.42
CA ILE A 110 5.01 16.67 -3.67
C ILE A 110 6.42 17.23 -3.95
N THR A 111 6.82 17.31 -5.21
CA THR A 111 8.20 17.63 -5.58
C THR A 111 8.51 19.11 -5.47
N CYS A 112 7.67 20.02 -5.97
CA CYS A 112 8.00 21.46 -5.96
C CYS A 112 8.28 22.06 -4.56
N PRO A 113 7.53 21.72 -3.49
CA PRO A 113 7.80 22.21 -2.14
C PRO A 113 9.17 21.80 -1.59
N SER A 114 9.78 20.73 -2.10
CA SER A 114 11.06 20.18 -1.62
C SER A 114 12.19 21.21 -1.63
N ILE A 115 12.22 22.14 -2.59
CA ILE A 115 13.22 23.22 -2.65
C ILE A 115 13.13 24.10 -1.41
N ILE A 116 11.93 24.55 -1.04
CA ILE A 116 11.73 25.45 0.09
C ILE A 116 12.12 24.75 1.40
N ILE A 117 11.76 23.47 1.51
CA ILE A 117 12.12 22.63 2.65
C ILE A 117 13.64 22.49 2.73
N GLY A 118 14.32 22.09 1.64
CA GLY A 118 15.77 21.92 1.65
C GLY A 118 16.54 23.22 1.90
N ILE A 119 16.14 24.34 1.31
CA ILE A 119 16.73 25.66 1.61
C ILE A 119 16.61 25.96 3.12
N SER A 120 15.41 25.78 3.69
CA SER A 120 15.17 26.10 5.09
C SER A 120 16.04 25.24 6.03
N LEU A 121 16.15 23.92 5.78
CA LEU A 121 16.98 23.00 6.56
C LEU A 121 18.47 23.32 6.38
N GLY A 122 18.91 23.64 5.16
CA GLY A 122 20.28 24.08 4.88
C GLY A 122 20.63 25.36 5.65
N LEU A 123 19.75 26.36 5.65
CA LEU A 123 19.94 27.60 6.40
C LEU A 123 19.94 27.39 7.92
N ILE A 124 19.07 26.52 8.45
CA ILE A 124 19.11 26.12 9.87
C ILE A 124 20.47 25.51 10.21
N SER A 125 20.96 24.60 9.37
CA SER A 125 22.25 23.95 9.59
C SER A 125 23.41 24.95 9.61
N VAL A 126 23.40 25.95 8.72
CA VAL A 126 24.39 27.04 8.71
C VAL A 126 24.30 27.91 9.97
N LEU A 127 23.08 28.18 10.44
CA LEU A 127 22.85 29.04 11.59
C LEU A 127 23.29 28.40 12.92
N ILE A 128 23.09 27.09 13.06
CA ILE A 128 23.35 26.35 14.31
C ILE A 128 24.79 25.84 14.36
N ALA A 129 25.32 25.30 13.25
CA ALA A 129 26.62 24.62 13.24
C ALA A 129 27.69 25.41 12.47
N ASN A 130 28.90 25.49 13.04
CA ASN A 130 30.02 26.16 12.38
C ASN A 130 30.80 25.25 11.42
N ARG A 131 30.95 23.95 11.74
CA ARG A 131 31.80 22.99 10.99
C ARG A 131 31.02 21.80 10.42
N PHE A 132 30.13 21.20 11.20
CA PHE A 132 29.39 19.97 10.84
C PHE A 132 28.01 20.23 10.22
N ARG A 133 27.91 21.24 9.34
CA ARG A 133 26.63 21.70 8.79
C ARG A 133 25.91 20.64 7.95
N VAL A 134 26.65 19.92 7.11
CA VAL A 134 26.09 18.84 6.27
C VAL A 134 25.63 17.67 7.14
N VAL A 135 26.39 17.32 8.19
CA VAL A 135 25.99 16.28 9.15
C VAL A 135 24.71 16.67 9.86
N LEU A 136 24.59 17.93 10.31
CA LEU A 136 23.36 18.43 10.92
C LEU A 136 22.17 18.39 9.95
N LEU A 137 22.36 18.72 8.67
CA LEU A 137 21.32 18.58 7.66
C LEU A 137 20.83 17.13 7.55
N PHE A 138 21.75 16.16 7.48
CA PHE A 138 21.37 14.74 7.46
C PHE A 138 20.63 14.32 8.72
N MET A 139 21.06 14.77 9.91
CA MET A 139 20.35 14.49 11.17
C MET A 139 18.94 15.09 11.21
N LEU A 140 18.76 16.31 10.71
CA LEU A 140 17.45 16.95 10.60
C LEU A 140 16.54 16.19 9.63
N CYS A 141 17.04 15.84 8.44
CA CYS A 141 16.28 15.04 7.49
C CYS A 141 15.91 13.67 8.08
N PHE A 142 16.85 13.00 8.73
CA PHE A 142 16.60 11.72 9.40
C PHE A 142 15.55 11.85 10.50
N GLY A 143 15.64 12.86 11.37
CA GLY A 143 14.65 13.12 12.40
C GLY A 143 13.24 13.37 11.85
N ILE A 144 13.14 14.09 10.72
CA ILE A 144 11.85 14.28 10.04
C ILE A 144 11.35 12.98 9.41
N LEU A 145 12.22 12.14 8.83
CA LEU A 145 11.82 10.82 8.31
C LEU A 145 11.28 9.90 9.41
N MET A 146 11.85 9.96 10.63
CA MET A 146 11.42 9.14 11.77
C MET A 146 9.97 9.40 12.22
N ILE A 147 9.33 10.50 11.78
CA ILE A 147 7.89 10.71 11.96
C ILE A 147 7.09 9.55 11.37
N ILE A 148 7.55 8.95 10.25
CA ILE A 148 6.90 7.79 9.63
C ILE A 148 6.90 6.61 10.58
N THR A 149 8.06 6.28 11.16
CA THR A 149 8.17 5.21 12.13
C THR A 149 7.33 5.47 13.38
N TYR A 150 7.32 6.71 13.88
CA TYR A 150 6.51 7.08 15.03
C TYR A 150 5.01 6.87 14.78
N GLU A 151 4.49 7.43 13.68
CA GLU A 151 3.08 7.34 13.34
C GLU A 151 2.65 5.89 13.12
N ILE A 152 3.42 5.10 12.36
CA ILE A 152 3.10 3.69 12.11
C ILE A 152 3.22 2.86 13.38
N TYR A 153 4.16 3.16 14.28
CA TYR A 153 4.36 2.32 15.47
C TYR A 153 3.35 2.61 16.57
N PHE A 154 3.06 3.88 16.86
CA PHE A 154 2.26 4.28 18.04
C PHE A 154 0.79 4.56 17.73
N ASN A 155 0.46 4.99 16.52
CA ASN A 155 -0.92 5.33 16.16
C ASN A 155 -1.58 4.21 15.37
N PRO A 156 -2.92 4.10 15.38
CA PRO A 156 -3.66 3.17 14.55
C PRO A 156 -3.28 3.20 13.08
N GLN A 157 -3.24 4.38 12.47
CA GLN A 157 -3.06 4.55 11.03
C GLN A 157 -1.83 3.86 10.43
N VAL A 158 -1.93 3.59 9.13
CA VAL A 158 -0.82 3.18 8.27
C VAL A 158 -0.44 4.24 7.24
N TYR A 159 -1.31 5.23 6.99
CA TYR A 159 -0.94 6.41 6.19
C TYR A 159 -0.09 7.39 7.02
N VAL A 160 0.79 8.15 6.36
CA VAL A 160 1.60 9.17 7.02
C VAL A 160 1.77 10.42 6.15
N TYR A 161 1.53 11.60 6.73
CA TYR A 161 1.96 12.87 6.15
C TYR A 161 3.36 13.23 6.64
N ASN A 162 4.27 13.55 5.72
CA ASN A 162 5.67 13.83 6.07
C ASN A 162 6.23 14.98 5.22
N PRO A 163 6.97 15.95 5.78
CA PRO A 163 7.50 17.06 4.99
C PRO A 163 8.41 16.63 3.83
N LEU A 164 9.18 15.55 3.97
CA LEU A 164 10.20 15.15 2.99
C LEU A 164 9.62 14.38 1.81
N ILE A 165 8.70 13.45 2.07
CA ILE A 165 8.07 12.60 1.03
C ILE A 165 6.65 13.06 0.67
N GLY A 166 6.02 13.87 1.52
CA GLY A 166 4.67 14.42 1.35
C GLY A 166 3.60 13.57 1.98
N PHE A 167 3.39 12.41 1.39
CA PHE A 167 2.39 11.46 1.82
C PHE A 167 2.97 10.06 1.66
N PHE A 168 2.58 9.16 2.54
CA PHE A 168 2.76 7.73 2.42
C PHE A 168 1.36 7.13 2.54
N PRO A 169 0.85 6.46 1.49
CA PRO A 169 -0.55 6.03 1.43
C PRO A 169 -0.86 4.84 2.34
N GLY A 170 0.13 4.15 2.91
CA GLY A 170 -0.08 2.95 3.70
C GLY A 170 0.27 1.68 2.94
N THR A 171 -0.69 0.76 2.81
CA THR A 171 -0.46 -0.57 2.23
C THR A 171 -0.17 -0.49 0.74
N ILE A 172 0.85 -1.24 0.28
CA ILE A 172 1.31 -1.23 -1.13
C ILE A 172 0.22 -1.73 -2.10
N TYR A 173 -0.73 -2.54 -1.60
CA TYR A 173 -1.81 -3.15 -2.38
C TYR A 173 -2.95 -2.21 -2.75
N ASP A 174 -3.06 -1.04 -2.14
CA ASP A 174 -4.10 -0.07 -2.52
C ASP A 174 -3.65 0.71 -3.74
N GLU A 175 -4.31 0.47 -4.89
CA GLU A 175 -3.93 1.00 -6.19
C GLU A 175 -4.27 2.50 -6.36
N GLY A 176 -5.40 2.96 -5.81
CA GLY A 176 -5.90 4.34 -5.99
C GLY A 176 -5.26 5.37 -5.05
N ILE A 177 -4.17 6.00 -5.49
CA ILE A 177 -3.55 7.16 -4.85
C ILE A 177 -3.90 8.39 -5.69
N SER A 178 -4.54 9.38 -5.08
CA SER A 178 -4.85 10.67 -5.70
C SER A 178 -4.38 11.84 -4.83
N VAL A 179 -4.23 13.02 -5.44
CA VAL A 179 -3.89 14.24 -4.70
C VAL A 179 -5.13 14.78 -4.01
N SER A 180 -5.30 14.41 -2.74
CA SER A 180 -6.43 14.87 -1.93
C SER A 180 -6.27 16.32 -1.48
N GLY A 181 -7.41 16.98 -1.20
CA GLY A 181 -7.43 18.32 -0.60
C GLY A 181 -6.66 18.38 0.73
N LYS A 182 -6.65 17.29 1.52
CA LYS A 182 -5.83 17.16 2.74
C LYS A 182 -4.33 17.26 2.43
N LEU A 183 -3.85 16.59 1.39
CA LEU A 183 -2.45 16.68 0.98
C LEU A 183 -2.07 18.09 0.52
N ILE A 184 -2.94 18.76 -0.25
CA ILE A 184 -2.71 20.15 -0.67
C ILE A 184 -2.63 21.07 0.55
N LEU A 185 -3.56 20.95 1.49
CA LEU A 185 -3.55 21.72 2.74
C LEU A 185 -2.27 21.46 3.55
N TYR A 186 -1.88 20.19 3.72
CA TYR A 186 -0.66 19.82 4.41
C TYR A 186 0.59 20.45 3.77
N ARG A 187 0.67 20.43 2.44
CA ARG A 187 1.77 21.01 1.68
C ARG A 187 1.79 22.53 1.76
N PHE A 188 0.62 23.17 1.73
CA PHE A 188 0.50 24.60 1.96
C PHE A 188 1.01 25.01 3.35
N LEU A 189 0.64 24.29 4.41
CA LEU A 189 1.13 24.54 5.78
C LEU A 189 2.65 24.36 5.89
N ASN A 190 3.21 23.35 5.23
CA ASN A 190 4.66 23.16 5.15
C ASN A 190 5.33 24.36 4.47
N LEU A 191 4.81 24.81 3.32
CA LEU A 191 5.34 25.97 2.60
C LEU A 191 5.32 27.23 3.46
N LEU A 192 4.25 27.45 4.23
CA LEU A 192 4.17 28.57 5.18
C LEU A 192 5.22 28.46 6.28
N PHE A 193 5.38 27.28 6.89
CA PHE A 193 6.32 27.06 7.97
C PHE A 193 7.78 27.20 7.52
N PHE A 194 8.18 26.51 6.46
CA PHE A 194 9.55 26.54 5.95
C PHE A 194 9.87 27.87 5.23
N GLY A 195 8.89 28.49 4.56
CA GLY A 195 9.02 29.84 4.01
C GLY A 195 9.21 30.89 5.12
N TRP A 196 8.49 30.76 6.23
CA TRP A 196 8.68 31.59 7.42
C TRP A 196 10.09 31.43 8.01
N ILE A 197 10.61 30.20 8.11
CA ILE A 197 12.00 29.93 8.54
C ILE A 197 13.00 30.71 7.67
N ILE A 198 12.88 30.61 6.35
CA ILE A 198 13.78 31.32 5.41
C ILE A 198 13.71 32.83 5.66
N SER A 199 12.49 33.40 5.71
CA SER A 199 12.29 34.84 5.93
C SER A 199 12.83 35.31 7.28
N ALA A 200 12.63 34.52 8.33
CA ALA A 200 13.13 34.81 9.68
C ALA A 200 14.66 34.79 9.73
N ILE A 201 15.33 33.79 9.13
CA ILE A 201 16.79 33.69 9.10
C ILE A 201 17.41 34.87 8.36
N VAL A 202 16.84 35.29 7.23
CA VAL A 202 17.32 36.47 6.47
C VAL A 202 17.26 37.76 7.31
N ARG A 203 16.27 37.87 8.20
CA ARG A 203 16.09 39.04 9.09
C ARG A 203 16.93 38.97 10.36
N LEU A 204 17.44 37.79 10.73
CA LEU A 204 18.28 37.61 11.91
C LEU A 204 19.67 38.22 11.69
N LYS A 205 19.92 39.38 12.31
CA LYS A 205 21.28 39.91 12.47
C LYS A 205 22.08 38.99 13.42
N ARG A 206 23.25 38.53 12.97
CA ARG A 206 24.14 37.54 13.61
C ARG A 206 24.56 37.88 15.06
N ASP A 207 24.50 39.14 15.46
CA ASP A 207 25.10 39.63 16.72
C ASP A 207 24.29 39.42 18.01
N LYS A 208 23.09 38.83 17.99
CA LYS A 208 22.29 38.68 19.23
C LYS A 208 21.96 37.21 19.54
N LYS A 209 22.82 36.57 20.34
CA LYS A 209 22.63 35.20 20.90
C LYS A 209 21.22 34.96 21.46
N LYS A 210 20.63 35.96 22.13
CA LYS A 210 19.24 35.90 22.63
C LYS A 210 18.21 35.73 21.50
N ARG A 211 18.35 36.44 20.38
CA ARG A 211 17.42 36.34 19.23
C ARG A 211 17.49 34.96 18.56
N LEU A 212 18.68 34.37 18.50
CA LEU A 212 18.88 33.01 17.99
C LEU A 212 18.15 31.98 18.87
N ILE A 213 18.29 32.05 20.20
CA ILE A 213 17.59 31.14 21.12
C ILE A 213 16.08 31.23 20.95
N PHE A 214 15.52 32.45 20.91
CA PHE A 214 14.08 32.64 20.68
C PHE A 214 13.63 32.11 19.31
N PHE A 215 14.45 32.26 18.27
CA PHE A 215 14.15 31.71 16.96
C PHE A 215 14.11 30.18 16.99
N VAL A 216 15.14 29.53 17.53
CA VAL A 216 15.21 28.06 17.66
C VAL A 216 14.03 27.55 18.48
N ALA A 217 13.69 28.20 19.59
CA ALA A 217 12.54 27.83 20.40
C ALA A 217 11.23 27.87 19.60
N LYS A 218 11.01 28.90 18.77
CA LYS A 218 9.82 28.99 17.90
C LYS A 218 9.82 27.92 16.81
N VAL A 219 10.97 27.65 16.19
CA VAL A 219 11.12 26.60 15.17
C VAL A 219 10.81 25.22 15.73
N LEU A 220 11.12 24.96 17.00
CA LEU A 220 10.78 23.71 17.68
C LEU A 220 9.33 23.69 18.19
N PHE A 221 8.81 24.83 18.65
CA PHE A 221 7.44 24.93 19.18
C PHE A 221 6.37 24.65 18.11
N VAL A 222 6.54 25.18 16.89
CA VAL A 222 5.50 25.05 15.84
C VAL A 222 5.25 23.58 15.44
N PRO A 223 6.27 22.74 15.17
CA PRO A 223 6.06 21.30 14.93
C PRO A 223 5.41 20.58 16.11
N VAL A 224 5.75 20.93 17.35
CA VAL A 224 5.13 20.34 18.55
C VAL A 224 3.66 20.73 18.64
N ALA A 225 3.31 21.99 18.42
CA ALA A 225 1.91 22.42 18.36
C ALA A 225 1.15 21.74 17.21
N PHE A 226 1.80 21.61 16.04
CA PHE A 226 1.23 20.90 14.89
C PHE A 226 0.97 19.43 15.19
N PHE A 227 1.86 18.76 15.93
CA PHE A 227 1.69 17.36 16.33
C PHE A 227 0.37 17.14 17.10
N PHE A 228 0.00 18.04 18.03
CA PHE A 228 -1.28 17.95 18.75
C PHE A 228 -2.49 18.36 17.90
N LEU A 229 -2.30 19.23 16.89
CA LEU A 229 -3.37 19.65 15.98
C LEU A 229 -3.60 18.68 14.82
N ALA A 230 -2.60 17.88 14.47
CA ALA A 230 -2.62 16.98 13.32
C ALA A 230 -3.86 16.06 13.29
N PRO A 231 -4.32 15.47 14.41
CA PRO A 231 -5.51 14.63 14.39
C PRO A 231 -6.80 15.38 14.06
N TYR A 232 -6.95 16.62 14.54
CA TYR A 232 -8.11 17.46 14.27
C TYR A 232 -8.14 17.96 12.81
N LEU A 233 -6.98 18.03 12.16
CA LEU A 233 -6.84 18.39 10.75
C LEU A 233 -6.91 17.17 9.80
N GLY A 234 -7.01 15.96 10.34
CA GLY A 234 -7.03 14.72 9.56
C GLY A 234 -5.68 14.32 8.97
N PHE A 235 -4.57 14.74 9.59
CA PHE A 235 -3.21 14.34 9.23
C PHE A 235 -2.67 13.17 10.08
N SER A 236 -3.35 12.85 11.18
CA SER A 236 -3.05 11.67 11.99
C SER A 236 -4.33 11.08 12.57
N THR A 237 -4.42 9.76 12.63
CA THR A 237 -5.48 9.05 13.35
C THR A 237 -4.87 8.37 14.56
N THR A 238 -5.06 9.02 15.71
CA THR A 238 -4.72 8.48 17.04
C THR A 238 -5.79 7.50 17.53
N PHE A 239 -5.47 6.71 18.57
CA PHE A 239 -6.46 5.83 19.22
C PHE A 239 -7.70 6.62 19.70
N GLY A 240 -7.50 7.78 20.33
CA GLY A 240 -8.60 8.63 20.82
C GLY A 240 -9.47 9.19 19.69
N SER A 241 -8.87 9.69 18.61
CA SER A 241 -9.64 10.16 17.45
C SER A 241 -10.39 9.03 16.75
N LEU A 242 -9.78 7.84 16.65
CA LEU A 242 -10.41 6.68 16.01
C LEU A 242 -11.62 6.17 16.80
N THR A 243 -11.47 6.01 18.12
CA THR A 243 -12.56 5.57 19.00
C THR A 243 -13.70 6.59 19.09
N ASN A 244 -13.40 7.89 18.94
CA ASN A 244 -14.44 8.91 18.81
C ASN A 244 -15.25 8.78 17.51
N MET A 245 -14.59 8.42 16.39
CA MET A 245 -15.27 8.18 15.10
C MET A 245 -16.05 6.85 15.12
N LEU A 246 -15.42 5.78 15.64
CA LEU A 246 -16.02 4.46 15.88
C LEU A 246 -16.68 4.41 17.26
N SER A 247 -17.64 5.31 17.46
CA SER A 247 -18.23 5.64 18.77
C SER A 247 -18.98 4.51 19.49
N LYS A 248 -19.34 3.40 18.84
CA LYS A 248 -19.94 2.24 19.52
C LYS A 248 -18.84 1.31 20.00
N SER A 249 -18.99 0.73 21.18
CA SER A 249 -18.10 -0.31 21.65
C SER A 249 -18.85 -1.48 22.28
N VAL A 250 -18.28 -2.68 22.13
CA VAL A 250 -18.69 -3.91 22.81
C VAL A 250 -17.48 -4.46 23.54
N ASN A 251 -17.65 -4.77 24.82
CA ASN A 251 -16.60 -5.34 25.66
C ASN A 251 -16.97 -6.78 25.99
N THR A 252 -16.05 -7.71 25.75
CA THR A 252 -16.24 -9.15 26.00
C THR A 252 -15.16 -9.64 26.95
N GLU A 253 -14.94 -10.95 27.10
CA GLU A 253 -13.83 -11.46 27.92
C GLU A 253 -12.48 -11.08 27.29
N HIS A 254 -12.33 -11.31 25.98
CA HIS A 254 -11.06 -11.19 25.29
C HIS A 254 -10.93 -9.96 24.38
N PHE A 255 -12.00 -9.18 24.18
CA PHE A 255 -12.01 -8.08 23.22
C PHE A 255 -12.58 -6.77 23.75
N VAL A 256 -12.09 -5.68 23.16
CA VAL A 256 -12.80 -4.40 23.06
C VAL A 256 -13.03 -4.11 21.58
N ILE A 257 -14.27 -4.27 21.13
CA ILE A 257 -14.67 -4.13 19.72
C ILE A 257 -15.24 -2.72 19.52
N HIS A 258 -14.57 -1.89 18.74
CA HIS A 258 -14.97 -0.53 18.37
C HIS A 258 -15.64 -0.52 16.99
N LEU A 259 -16.81 0.10 16.88
CA LEU A 259 -17.71 -0.04 15.73
C LEU A 259 -18.27 1.32 15.31
N ASP A 260 -18.51 1.47 14.01
CA ASP A 260 -19.31 2.58 13.50
C ASP A 260 -20.78 2.47 13.96
N LYS A 261 -21.38 3.61 14.30
CA LYS A 261 -22.78 3.68 14.76
C LYS A 261 -23.80 3.16 13.75
N ARG A 262 -23.49 3.16 12.44
CA ARG A 262 -24.33 2.66 11.34
C ARG A 262 -24.46 1.14 11.34
N ILE A 263 -23.57 0.41 12.02
CA ILE A 263 -23.62 -1.05 12.07
C ILE A 263 -24.82 -1.49 12.94
N GLY A 264 -25.66 -2.36 12.37
CA GLY A 264 -26.90 -2.86 12.98
C GLY A 264 -26.66 -3.88 14.10
N LYS A 265 -27.62 -4.01 15.02
CA LYS A 265 -27.50 -4.84 16.23
C LYS A 265 -27.26 -6.33 15.93
N GLU A 266 -27.95 -6.90 14.95
CA GLU A 266 -27.77 -8.33 14.58
C GLU A 266 -26.36 -8.61 14.06
N LYS A 267 -25.83 -7.73 13.19
CA LYS A 267 -24.45 -7.81 12.71
C LYS A 267 -23.44 -7.71 13.86
N ILE A 268 -23.66 -6.80 14.81
CA ILE A 268 -22.82 -6.67 16.01
C ILE A 268 -22.84 -7.97 16.83
N LYS A 269 -24.02 -8.58 17.02
CA LYS A 269 -24.15 -9.83 17.77
C LYS A 269 -23.39 -10.97 17.10
N MET A 270 -23.58 -11.17 15.80
CA MET A 270 -22.86 -12.19 15.02
C MET A 270 -21.35 -11.98 15.09
N LEU A 271 -20.92 -10.73 14.87
CA LEU A 271 -19.52 -10.38 14.92
C LEU A 271 -18.90 -10.65 16.30
N THR A 272 -19.57 -10.25 17.37
CA THR A 272 -19.11 -10.45 18.76
C THR A 272 -18.98 -11.94 19.09
N LEU A 273 -19.95 -12.77 18.68
CA LEU A 273 -19.90 -14.22 18.87
C LEU A 273 -18.71 -14.84 18.14
N ASN A 274 -18.48 -14.43 16.88
CA ASN A 274 -17.38 -14.96 16.09
C ASN A 274 -16.00 -14.52 16.61
N HIS A 275 -15.87 -13.32 17.18
CA HIS A 275 -14.63 -12.90 17.84
C HIS A 275 -14.24 -13.87 18.97
N GLU A 276 -15.17 -14.18 19.87
CA GLU A 276 -14.91 -15.11 20.98
C GLU A 276 -14.72 -16.55 20.50
N TYR A 277 -15.49 -17.00 19.50
CA TYR A 277 -15.30 -18.30 18.88
C TYR A 277 -13.90 -18.46 18.28
N TYR A 278 -13.48 -17.52 17.43
CA TYR A 278 -12.16 -17.56 16.81
C TYR A 278 -11.04 -17.40 17.85
N TYR A 279 -11.23 -16.61 18.90
CA TYR A 279 -10.27 -16.57 20.00
C TYR A 279 -10.05 -17.95 20.61
N GLN A 280 -11.12 -18.70 20.90
CA GLN A 280 -11.01 -20.05 21.46
C GLN A 280 -10.34 -21.03 20.50
N GLU A 281 -10.65 -20.95 19.20
CA GLU A 281 -9.97 -21.76 18.18
C GLU A 281 -8.46 -21.46 18.14
N LEU A 282 -8.10 -20.18 18.13
CA LEU A 282 -6.71 -19.73 18.04
C LEU A 282 -5.93 -19.99 19.33
N GLU A 283 -6.53 -19.82 20.51
CA GLU A 283 -5.91 -20.18 21.79
C GLU A 283 -5.55 -21.67 21.83
N LYS A 284 -6.44 -22.53 21.32
CA LYS A 284 -6.19 -23.96 21.20
C LYS A 284 -5.13 -24.27 20.14
N TYR A 285 -5.23 -23.69 18.94
CA TYR A 285 -4.29 -23.91 17.85
C TYR A 285 -2.87 -23.50 18.23
N PHE A 286 -2.74 -22.31 18.82
CA PHE A 286 -1.46 -21.76 19.23
C PHE A 286 -0.99 -22.26 20.59
N GLU A 287 -1.81 -22.95 21.39
CA GLU A 287 -1.48 -23.32 22.77
C GLU A 287 -0.98 -22.11 23.59
N VAL A 288 -1.63 -20.96 23.40
CA VAL A 288 -1.21 -19.67 23.97
C VAL A 288 -2.43 -18.87 24.38
N LYS A 289 -2.40 -18.32 25.59
CA LYS A 289 -3.38 -17.35 26.10
C LYS A 289 -2.84 -15.93 26.03
N LEU A 290 -3.68 -14.97 25.63
CA LEU A 290 -3.34 -13.54 25.66
C LEU A 290 -3.63 -12.95 27.05
N ASP A 291 -2.76 -12.04 27.50
CA ASP A 291 -2.88 -11.40 28.81
C ASP A 291 -3.76 -10.13 28.75
N GLU A 292 -3.81 -9.52 27.58
CA GLU A 292 -4.52 -8.27 27.31
C GLU A 292 -5.61 -8.51 26.27
N LYS A 293 -6.70 -7.74 26.38
CA LYS A 293 -7.78 -7.78 25.38
C LYS A 293 -7.28 -7.27 24.04
N ILE A 294 -7.74 -7.89 22.97
CA ILE A 294 -7.51 -7.40 21.61
C ILE A 294 -8.46 -6.24 21.35
N HIS A 295 -7.93 -5.14 20.83
CA HIS A 295 -8.72 -4.02 20.34
C HIS A 295 -9.08 -4.25 18.86
N SER A 296 -10.35 -4.53 18.59
CA SER A 296 -10.85 -4.78 17.23
C SER A 296 -11.58 -3.56 16.70
N PHE A 297 -11.08 -2.97 15.61
CA PHE A 297 -11.68 -1.79 14.98
C PHE A 297 -12.42 -2.19 13.71
N ILE A 298 -13.74 -2.04 13.75
CA ILE A 298 -14.67 -2.49 12.71
C ILE A 298 -15.25 -1.28 11.99
N PHE A 299 -14.77 -1.06 10.77
CA PHE A 299 -15.19 0.03 9.90
C PHE A 299 -16.49 -0.35 9.19
N TYR A 300 -17.38 0.63 8.95
CA TYR A 300 -18.64 0.40 8.27
C TYR A 300 -18.44 -0.11 6.83
N ASP A 301 -17.47 0.46 6.12
CA ASP A 301 -17.09 0.10 4.75
C ASP A 301 -15.59 0.33 4.50
N ASN A 302 -15.13 -0.04 3.31
CA ASN A 302 -13.73 0.10 2.89
C ASN A 302 -13.30 1.57 2.74
N ASP A 303 -14.24 2.47 2.41
CA ASP A 303 -13.98 3.90 2.27
C ASP A 303 -13.68 4.56 3.62
N GLN A 304 -14.49 4.25 4.63
CA GLN A 304 -14.23 4.71 5.99
C GLN A 304 -12.88 4.17 6.50
N LYS A 305 -12.54 2.91 6.21
CA LYS A 305 -11.24 2.33 6.57
C LYS A 305 -10.10 3.06 5.86
N LYS A 306 -10.23 3.38 4.57
CA LYS A 306 -9.24 4.19 3.83
C LYS A 306 -9.02 5.54 4.50
N ASP A 307 -10.11 6.24 4.82
CA ASP A 307 -10.03 7.62 5.34
C ASP A 307 -9.49 7.71 6.77
N LEU A 308 -9.81 6.74 7.62
CA LEU A 308 -9.43 6.75 9.03
C LEU A 308 -8.15 5.95 9.31
N PHE A 309 -7.89 4.87 8.59
CA PHE A 309 -6.75 3.98 8.83
C PHE A 309 -5.69 4.06 7.74
N GLY A 310 -6.07 4.31 6.48
CA GLY A 310 -5.14 4.39 5.35
C GLY A 310 -5.01 3.11 4.54
N SER A 311 -5.85 2.12 4.78
CA SER A 311 -5.98 0.97 3.89
C SER A 311 -7.43 0.82 3.46
N ARG A 312 -7.69 0.77 2.15
CA ARG A 312 -9.03 0.58 1.59
C ARG A 312 -9.36 -0.90 1.53
N ASN A 313 -8.51 -1.68 0.87
CA ASN A 313 -8.83 -3.06 0.52
C ASN A 313 -8.23 -4.09 1.48
N ALA A 314 -7.08 -3.82 2.10
CA ALA A 314 -6.44 -4.76 3.01
C ALA A 314 -6.92 -4.56 4.45
N ASP A 315 -7.32 -5.64 5.10
CA ASP A 315 -7.43 -5.66 6.56
C ASP A 315 -6.03 -5.89 7.15
N VAL A 316 -5.81 -5.41 8.37
CA VAL A 316 -4.46 -5.36 8.96
C VAL A 316 -4.52 -5.58 10.47
N ALA A 317 -3.61 -6.40 10.97
CA ALA A 317 -3.26 -6.49 12.38
C ALA A 317 -1.99 -5.66 12.69
N LYS A 318 -1.94 -5.10 13.90
CA LYS A 318 -0.74 -4.50 14.49
C LYS A 318 -0.40 -5.27 15.76
N PRO A 319 0.32 -6.40 15.67
CA PRO A 319 0.51 -7.33 16.79
C PRO A 319 1.18 -6.70 18.01
N TRP A 320 2.09 -5.75 17.80
CA TRP A 320 2.76 -5.03 18.88
C TRP A 320 1.81 -4.13 19.71
N LEU A 321 0.65 -3.76 19.15
CA LEU A 321 -0.40 -2.99 19.83
C LEU A 321 -1.60 -3.84 20.25
N ASN A 322 -1.61 -5.15 19.94
CA ASN A 322 -2.75 -6.05 20.15
C ASN A 322 -4.05 -5.52 19.50
N GLN A 323 -3.94 -5.09 18.23
CA GLN A 323 -5.01 -4.39 17.51
C GLN A 323 -5.25 -5.01 16.13
N VAL A 324 -6.52 -5.07 15.71
CA VAL A 324 -6.94 -5.46 14.35
C VAL A 324 -7.86 -4.42 13.73
N TYR A 325 -7.77 -4.26 12.40
CA TYR A 325 -8.46 -3.22 11.63
C TYR A 325 -9.16 -3.84 10.43
N ILE A 326 -10.50 -3.99 10.53
CA ILE A 326 -11.28 -4.82 9.61
C ILE A 326 -12.51 -4.06 9.09
N SER A 327 -12.85 -4.21 7.82
CA SER A 327 -14.12 -3.70 7.29
C SER A 327 -15.30 -4.65 7.50
N MET A 328 -16.49 -4.11 7.78
CA MET A 328 -17.72 -4.89 8.01
C MET A 328 -18.11 -5.74 6.78
N GLY A 329 -17.65 -5.40 5.58
CA GLY A 329 -17.91 -6.19 4.38
C GLY A 329 -17.04 -7.44 4.25
N ASN A 330 -15.95 -7.54 5.00
CA ASN A 330 -14.92 -8.56 4.79
C ASN A 330 -14.63 -9.43 6.03
N TRP A 331 -15.24 -9.12 7.18
CA TRP A 331 -14.90 -9.75 8.46
C TRP A 331 -15.02 -11.28 8.47
N GLU A 332 -15.95 -11.87 7.72
CA GLU A 332 -16.13 -13.33 7.64
C GLU A 332 -14.93 -14.02 7.01
N HIS A 333 -14.16 -13.31 6.20
CA HIS A 333 -13.02 -13.83 5.46
C HIS A 333 -11.67 -13.51 6.09
N THR A 334 -11.59 -12.49 6.96
CA THR A 334 -10.29 -12.00 7.46
C THR A 334 -10.18 -11.94 8.96
N LEU A 335 -11.28 -12.00 9.72
CA LEU A 335 -11.23 -11.82 11.17
C LEU A 335 -10.30 -12.84 11.83
N LYS A 336 -10.45 -14.12 11.53
CA LYS A 336 -9.63 -15.18 12.13
C LYS A 336 -8.15 -15.02 11.76
N HIS A 337 -7.85 -14.73 10.49
CA HIS A 337 -6.49 -14.42 10.01
C HIS A 337 -5.84 -13.26 10.79
N GLU A 338 -6.53 -12.11 10.88
CA GLU A 338 -5.98 -10.94 11.58
C GLU A 338 -5.82 -11.16 13.09
N LEU A 339 -6.70 -11.96 13.69
CA LEU A 339 -6.56 -12.37 15.08
C LEU A 339 -5.35 -13.29 15.28
N ALA A 340 -5.06 -14.19 14.34
CA ALA A 340 -3.90 -15.08 14.41
C ALA A 340 -2.58 -14.30 14.52
N HIS A 341 -2.48 -13.13 13.87
CA HIS A 341 -1.35 -12.22 14.02
C HIS A 341 -1.19 -11.68 15.46
N CYS A 342 -2.28 -11.45 16.18
CA CYS A 342 -2.22 -11.04 17.60
C CYS A 342 -1.72 -12.18 18.51
N PHE A 343 -2.11 -13.43 18.21
CA PHE A 343 -1.59 -14.61 18.93
C PHE A 343 -0.11 -14.86 18.63
N SER A 344 0.31 -14.71 17.37
CA SER A 344 1.71 -14.93 16.98
C SER A 344 2.68 -13.94 17.63
N ALA A 345 2.20 -12.75 18.03
CA ALA A 345 2.99 -11.79 18.80
C ALA A 345 3.54 -12.33 20.13
N LYS A 346 2.94 -13.37 20.73
CA LYS A 346 3.44 -13.99 21.97
C LYS A 346 4.74 -14.77 21.78
N PHE A 347 5.02 -15.23 20.57
CA PHE A 347 6.25 -15.94 20.20
C PHE A 347 7.02 -15.26 19.06
N GLY A 348 6.60 -14.07 18.66
CA GLY A 348 7.35 -13.19 17.76
C GLY A 348 8.55 -12.52 18.44
N THR A 349 9.38 -11.87 17.64
CA THR A 349 10.61 -11.21 18.08
C THR A 349 10.65 -9.73 17.71
N GLY A 350 11.56 -9.00 18.35
CA GLY A 350 11.79 -7.57 18.12
C GLY A 350 10.64 -6.68 18.59
N PHE A 351 10.74 -5.39 18.26
CA PHE A 351 9.79 -4.38 18.71
C PHE A 351 8.40 -4.50 18.05
N LEU A 352 8.31 -5.12 16.86
CA LEU A 352 7.03 -5.38 16.19
C LEU A 352 6.36 -6.69 16.64
N LYS A 353 7.04 -7.53 17.43
CA LYS A 353 6.57 -8.87 17.81
C LYS A 353 6.17 -9.73 16.60
N LEU A 354 6.98 -9.71 15.54
CA LEU A 354 6.74 -10.45 14.29
C LEU A 354 7.81 -11.54 14.10
N ALA A 355 7.71 -12.32 13.01
CA ALA A 355 8.69 -13.34 12.70
C ALA A 355 10.12 -12.77 12.58
N SER A 356 11.11 -13.59 12.95
CA SER A 356 12.52 -13.24 12.84
C SER A 356 12.88 -12.76 11.43
N GLY A 357 13.68 -11.68 11.39
CA GLY A 357 14.07 -11.05 10.14
C GLY A 357 12.94 -10.33 9.40
N LEU A 358 11.73 -10.21 9.98
CA LEU A 358 10.52 -9.71 9.32
C LEU A 358 10.21 -10.51 8.05
N ASN A 359 10.28 -11.85 8.15
CA ASN A 359 10.02 -12.76 7.04
C ASN A 359 8.51 -12.78 6.70
N PRO A 360 8.07 -12.22 5.56
CA PRO A 360 6.65 -12.14 5.23
C PRO A 360 5.99 -13.52 5.06
N MET A 361 6.74 -14.51 4.57
CA MET A 361 6.22 -15.87 4.40
C MET A 361 5.90 -16.51 5.75
N LEU A 362 6.72 -16.29 6.79
CA LEU A 362 6.41 -16.80 8.13
C LEU A 362 5.27 -16.03 8.78
N ILE A 363 5.23 -14.71 8.59
CA ILE A 363 4.20 -13.82 9.15
C ILE A 363 2.83 -14.20 8.58
N GLU A 364 2.68 -14.19 7.26
CA GLU A 364 1.39 -14.52 6.63
C GLU A 364 1.11 -16.02 6.67
N GLY A 365 2.14 -16.86 6.53
CA GLY A 365 1.97 -18.31 6.52
C GLY A 365 1.40 -18.87 7.83
N ILE A 366 1.77 -18.31 9.00
CA ILE A 366 1.17 -18.76 10.26
C ILE A 366 -0.27 -18.31 10.44
N ALA A 367 -0.62 -17.13 9.93
CA ALA A 367 -1.98 -16.63 9.99
C ALA A 367 -2.90 -17.41 9.05
N GLU A 368 -2.46 -17.66 7.81
CA GLU A 368 -3.15 -18.52 6.84
C GLU A 368 -3.33 -19.93 7.41
N ALA A 369 -2.27 -20.55 7.94
CA ALA A 369 -2.36 -21.90 8.51
C ALA A 369 -3.33 -21.98 9.70
N ALA A 370 -3.37 -20.95 10.55
CA ALA A 370 -4.30 -20.89 11.66
C ALA A 370 -5.76 -20.66 11.22
N ASP A 371 -5.98 -19.93 10.13
CA ASP A 371 -7.30 -19.79 9.51
C ASP A 371 -7.77 -21.13 8.94
N GLY A 372 -6.90 -21.77 8.15
CA GLY A 372 -6.96 -23.17 7.73
C GLY A 372 -7.71 -23.42 6.43
N ASN A 373 -8.37 -22.42 5.86
CA ASN A 373 -9.12 -22.54 4.62
C ASN A 373 -8.96 -21.31 3.70
N TYR A 374 -9.28 -21.51 2.42
CA TYR A 374 -9.37 -20.46 1.43
C TYR A 374 -10.59 -20.72 0.55
N ASP A 375 -11.58 -19.83 0.58
CA ASP A 375 -12.88 -19.97 -0.10
C ASP A 375 -13.50 -21.38 0.11
N ASP A 376 -13.61 -21.80 1.37
CA ASP A 376 -14.15 -23.10 1.82
C ASP A 376 -13.35 -24.35 1.35
N ASN A 377 -12.13 -24.17 0.85
CA ASN A 377 -11.21 -25.25 0.51
C ASN A 377 -10.05 -25.32 1.51
N SER A 378 -9.51 -26.51 1.75
CA SER A 378 -8.31 -26.65 2.58
C SER A 378 -7.11 -26.00 1.89
N LEU A 379 -6.18 -25.44 2.67
CA LEU A 379 -4.97 -24.84 2.12
C LEU A 379 -4.11 -25.84 1.33
N HIS A 380 -4.01 -27.08 1.80
CA HIS A 380 -3.30 -28.15 1.09
C HIS A 380 -3.92 -28.45 -0.27
N PHE A 381 -5.26 -28.50 -0.35
CA PHE A 381 -5.95 -28.65 -1.64
C PHE A 381 -5.61 -27.50 -2.58
N MET A 382 -5.68 -26.26 -2.09
CA MET A 382 -5.40 -25.08 -2.91
C MET A 382 -3.94 -25.06 -3.40
N ALA A 383 -2.99 -25.37 -2.53
CA ALA A 383 -1.58 -25.45 -2.90
C ALA A 383 -1.31 -26.60 -3.90
N ALA A 384 -1.93 -27.77 -3.73
CA ALA A 384 -1.81 -28.88 -4.66
C ALA A 384 -2.42 -28.54 -6.03
N LEU A 385 -3.60 -27.89 -6.06
CA LEU A 385 -4.22 -27.36 -7.28
C LEU A 385 -3.26 -26.42 -8.02
N ALA A 386 -2.68 -25.44 -7.31
CA ALA A 386 -1.73 -24.50 -7.91
C ALA A 386 -0.52 -25.24 -8.49
N TYR A 387 0.11 -26.10 -7.68
CA TYR A 387 1.34 -26.79 -8.03
C TYR A 387 1.16 -27.70 -9.25
N ASN A 388 0.13 -28.54 -9.23
CA ASN A 388 -0.10 -29.53 -10.27
C ASN A 388 -0.70 -28.92 -11.55
N SER A 389 -1.21 -27.68 -11.51
CA SER A 389 -1.66 -26.93 -12.68
C SER A 389 -0.61 -25.94 -13.23
N GLY A 390 0.65 -26.02 -12.80
CA GLY A 390 1.74 -25.19 -13.34
C GLY A 390 1.81 -23.77 -12.78
N TYR A 391 1.10 -23.48 -11.69
CA TYR A 391 1.21 -22.26 -10.90
C TYR A 391 2.18 -22.47 -9.73
N ASP A 392 3.37 -23.01 -10.00
CA ASP A 392 4.35 -23.34 -8.98
C ASP A 392 5.14 -22.11 -8.49
N VAL A 393 5.60 -22.21 -7.24
CA VAL A 393 6.45 -21.21 -6.59
C VAL A 393 7.71 -21.88 -6.06
N ASP A 394 8.86 -21.27 -6.36
CA ASP A 394 10.11 -21.60 -5.68
C ASP A 394 10.00 -21.17 -4.21
N MET A 395 9.79 -22.15 -3.33
CA MET A 395 9.64 -21.93 -1.89
C MET A 395 10.89 -21.31 -1.26
N LYS A 396 12.08 -21.52 -1.83
CA LYS A 396 13.30 -20.86 -1.34
C LYS A 396 13.27 -19.37 -1.61
N ASN A 397 12.80 -18.98 -2.79
CA ASN A 397 12.60 -17.58 -3.10
C ASN A 397 11.48 -17.00 -2.23
N LEU A 398 10.38 -17.73 -2.01
CA LEU A 398 9.27 -17.29 -1.15
C LEU A 398 9.71 -17.03 0.30
N LEU A 399 10.63 -17.85 0.83
CA LEU A 399 11.24 -17.67 2.14
C LEU A 399 12.14 -16.42 2.25
N SER A 400 12.48 -15.78 1.12
CA SER A 400 13.25 -14.54 1.10
C SER A 400 12.35 -13.31 1.29
N LYS A 401 12.90 -12.23 1.86
CA LYS A 401 12.13 -11.00 2.17
C LYS A 401 11.42 -10.39 0.97
N PHE A 402 12.03 -10.46 -0.21
CA PHE A 402 11.49 -9.84 -1.43
C PHE A 402 10.76 -10.83 -2.33
N GLY A 403 11.06 -12.14 -2.24
CA GLY A 403 10.43 -13.14 -3.09
C GLY A 403 8.94 -13.34 -2.83
N PHE A 404 8.47 -13.10 -1.60
CA PHE A 404 7.05 -13.13 -1.26
C PHE A 404 6.18 -12.19 -2.13
N PHE A 405 6.70 -11.03 -2.50
CA PHE A 405 6.00 -10.02 -3.30
C PHE A 405 6.20 -10.18 -4.81
N SER A 406 6.95 -11.21 -5.26
CA SER A 406 7.32 -11.39 -6.66
C SER A 406 6.24 -12.09 -7.51
N LYS A 407 5.19 -12.64 -6.88
CA LYS A 407 4.08 -13.36 -7.51
C LYS A 407 2.73 -12.70 -7.16
N ALA A 408 1.65 -13.18 -7.76
CA ALA A 408 0.30 -12.78 -7.36
C ALA A 408 0.07 -13.08 -5.88
N SER A 409 -0.54 -12.14 -5.15
CA SER A 409 -0.65 -12.21 -3.68
C SER A 409 -1.28 -13.51 -3.20
N SER A 410 -2.38 -13.97 -3.81
CA SER A 410 -3.09 -15.19 -3.41
C SER A 410 -2.18 -16.43 -3.42
N ILE A 411 -1.34 -16.58 -4.44
CA ILE A 411 -0.45 -17.73 -4.58
C ILE A 411 0.57 -17.75 -3.44
N SER A 412 1.22 -16.62 -3.16
CA SER A 412 2.23 -16.52 -2.09
C SER A 412 1.65 -16.90 -0.72
N TYR A 413 0.43 -16.44 -0.43
CA TYR A 413 -0.25 -16.72 0.85
C TYR A 413 -0.65 -18.19 0.96
N ILE A 414 -1.24 -18.78 -0.09
CA ILE A 414 -1.65 -20.20 -0.12
C ILE A 414 -0.45 -21.13 0.09
N TYR A 415 0.67 -20.90 -0.60
CA TYR A 415 1.87 -21.72 -0.40
C TYR A 415 2.50 -21.53 0.98
N ALA A 416 2.53 -20.28 1.48
CA ALA A 416 3.04 -19.99 2.82
C ALA A 416 2.21 -20.66 3.91
N GLY A 417 0.88 -20.56 3.81
CA GLY A 417 -0.09 -21.21 4.70
C GLY A 417 0.01 -22.72 4.64
N SER A 418 -0.06 -23.32 3.45
CA SER A 418 0.04 -24.77 3.26
C SER A 418 1.38 -25.34 3.75
N PHE A 419 2.51 -24.67 3.49
CA PHE A 419 3.80 -25.15 4.00
C PHE A 419 3.90 -25.02 5.51
N THR A 420 3.40 -23.92 6.08
CA THR A 420 3.36 -23.73 7.53
C THR A 420 2.49 -24.78 8.21
N GLN A 421 1.29 -25.03 7.66
CA GLN A 421 0.39 -26.09 8.11
C GLN A 421 1.05 -27.47 8.03
N TYR A 422 1.74 -27.77 6.91
CA TYR A 422 2.50 -29.02 6.75
C TYR A 422 3.56 -29.19 7.84
N LEU A 423 4.30 -28.12 8.18
CA LEU A 423 5.29 -28.19 9.25
C LEU A 423 4.63 -28.43 10.62
N ILE A 424 3.50 -27.78 10.89
CA ILE A 424 2.78 -27.92 12.16
C ILE A 424 2.19 -29.32 12.29
N ASP A 425 1.60 -29.86 11.24
CA ASP A 425 0.97 -31.19 11.25
C ASP A 425 1.99 -32.31 11.42
N ASN A 426 3.18 -32.18 10.83
CA ASN A 426 4.22 -33.22 10.90
C ASN A 426 5.17 -33.08 12.10
N TYR A 427 5.36 -31.87 12.61
CA TYR A 427 6.42 -31.58 13.60
C TYR A 427 5.92 -30.82 14.85
N GLY A 428 4.66 -30.41 14.89
CA GLY A 428 4.01 -29.75 16.02
C GLY A 428 4.22 -28.23 16.07
N ILE A 429 3.25 -27.52 16.64
CA ILE A 429 3.25 -26.06 16.76
C ILE A 429 4.45 -25.53 17.56
N SER A 430 4.94 -26.28 18.55
CA SER A 430 6.08 -25.87 19.39
C SER A 430 7.36 -25.65 18.59
N LYS A 431 7.69 -26.53 17.63
CA LYS A 431 8.84 -26.34 16.74
C LYS A 431 8.64 -25.18 15.77
N PHE A 432 7.41 -24.98 15.31
CA PHE A 432 7.10 -23.84 14.46
C PHE A 432 7.26 -22.50 15.21
N LYS A 433 6.83 -22.40 16.47
CA LYS A 433 7.07 -21.21 17.30
C LYS A 433 8.56 -20.90 17.43
N GLU A 434 9.41 -21.90 17.65
CA GLU A 434 10.86 -21.71 17.70
C GLU A 434 11.40 -21.22 16.35
N TYR A 435 10.90 -21.76 15.24
CA TYR A 435 11.28 -21.32 13.90
C TYR A 435 10.84 -19.89 13.62
N TYR A 436 9.61 -19.52 14.02
CA TYR A 436 9.09 -18.16 13.90
C TYR A 436 9.93 -17.16 14.69
N LEU A 437 10.33 -17.53 15.92
CA LEU A 437 11.14 -16.72 16.83
C LEU A 437 12.57 -16.52 16.33
N THR A 438 13.21 -17.59 15.82
CA THR A 438 14.64 -17.60 15.48
C THR A 438 14.90 -17.28 14.01
N GLY A 439 14.01 -17.71 13.11
CA GLY A 439 14.22 -17.73 11.66
C GLY A 439 15.18 -18.83 11.20
N GLU A 440 15.63 -19.71 12.10
CA GLU A 440 16.68 -20.69 11.86
C GLU A 440 16.09 -22.11 11.73
N PHE A 441 15.73 -22.48 10.49
CA PHE A 441 15.07 -23.76 10.22
C PHE A 441 15.86 -24.98 10.73
N PRO A 442 17.17 -25.13 10.44
CA PRO A 442 17.91 -26.31 10.89
C PRO A 442 18.03 -26.40 12.42
N LYS A 443 18.08 -25.26 13.12
CA LYS A 443 18.14 -25.24 14.59
C LYS A 443 16.82 -25.67 15.20
N SER A 444 15.71 -25.19 14.64
CA SER A 444 14.35 -25.43 15.17
C SER A 444 13.87 -26.86 14.91
N TYR A 445 14.20 -27.42 13.73
CA TYR A 445 13.72 -28.75 13.33
C TYR A 445 14.74 -29.86 13.48
N GLY A 446 16.04 -29.55 13.48
CA GLY A 446 17.12 -30.55 13.36
C GLY A 446 17.20 -31.17 11.96
N LEU A 447 16.57 -30.54 10.97
CA LEU A 447 16.40 -31.05 9.60
C LEU A 447 17.02 -30.12 8.56
N ASN A 448 17.28 -30.67 7.38
CA ASN A 448 17.71 -29.87 6.24
C ASN A 448 16.48 -29.31 5.50
N LEU A 449 16.39 -27.98 5.39
CA LEU A 449 15.29 -27.30 4.69
C LEU A 449 15.08 -27.80 3.26
N ASN A 450 16.16 -28.05 2.50
CA ASN A 450 16.02 -28.52 1.11
C ASN A 450 15.40 -29.92 1.04
N HIS A 451 15.67 -30.76 2.03
CA HIS A 451 15.06 -32.08 2.12
C HIS A 451 13.57 -31.95 2.44
N THR A 452 13.22 -31.16 3.46
CA THR A 452 11.82 -30.93 3.84
C THR A 452 11.01 -30.28 2.72
N LEU A 453 11.60 -29.37 1.95
CA LEU A 453 10.92 -28.80 0.77
C LEU A 453 10.63 -29.86 -0.30
N LYS A 454 11.55 -30.81 -0.52
CA LYS A 454 11.31 -31.93 -1.45
C LYS A 454 10.18 -32.83 -0.97
N GLU A 455 10.14 -33.15 0.32
CA GLU A 455 9.06 -33.92 0.92
C GLU A 455 7.72 -33.18 0.78
N TYR A 456 7.70 -31.87 1.04
CA TYR A 456 6.51 -31.04 0.86
C TYR A 456 6.01 -31.02 -0.59
N TYR A 457 6.91 -30.86 -1.58
CA TYR A 457 6.50 -30.94 -2.99
C TYR A 457 5.96 -32.33 -3.34
N SER A 458 6.58 -33.40 -2.83
CA SER A 458 6.06 -34.76 -3.01
C SER A 458 4.68 -34.94 -2.36
N PHE A 459 4.43 -34.31 -1.22
CA PHE A 459 3.13 -34.28 -0.56
C PHE A 459 2.06 -33.60 -1.44
N LEU A 460 2.40 -32.48 -2.10
CA LEU A 460 1.48 -31.81 -3.03
C LEU A 460 1.19 -32.61 -4.29
N THR A 461 2.17 -33.38 -4.79
CA THR A 461 1.97 -34.23 -5.98
C THR A 461 1.14 -35.47 -5.68
N ASN A 462 1.35 -36.10 -4.51
CA ASN A 462 0.70 -37.37 -4.16
C ASN A 462 -0.64 -37.20 -3.45
N SER A 463 -1.22 -36.00 -3.43
CA SER A 463 -2.52 -35.78 -2.81
C SER A 463 -3.64 -36.36 -3.69
N ASP A 464 -4.58 -37.11 -3.10
CA ASP A 464 -5.74 -37.71 -3.78
C ASP A 464 -6.83 -36.68 -4.20
N TYR A 465 -6.45 -35.42 -4.40
CA TYR A 465 -7.38 -34.36 -4.77
C TYR A 465 -7.72 -34.42 -6.26
N SER A 466 -9.02 -34.33 -6.56
CA SER A 466 -9.51 -34.12 -7.92
C SER A 466 -9.74 -32.64 -8.16
N TYR A 467 -9.21 -32.13 -9.27
CA TYR A 467 -9.41 -30.75 -9.69
C TYR A 467 -9.44 -30.60 -11.21
N THR A 468 -10.01 -29.50 -11.68
CA THR A 468 -10.08 -29.14 -13.10
C THR A 468 -9.11 -27.99 -13.42
N GLU A 469 -8.67 -27.91 -14.69
CA GLU A 469 -7.89 -26.75 -15.16
C GLU A 469 -8.66 -25.43 -14.96
N HIS A 470 -9.98 -25.48 -15.08
CA HIS A 470 -10.85 -24.33 -14.87
C HIS A 470 -10.81 -23.79 -13.45
N GLN A 471 -10.72 -24.68 -12.45
CA GLN A 471 -10.51 -24.27 -11.05
C GLN A 471 -9.18 -23.55 -10.86
N ALA A 472 -8.12 -24.04 -11.49
CA ALA A 472 -6.81 -23.40 -11.41
C ALA A 472 -6.83 -22.00 -12.04
N HIS A 473 -7.41 -21.84 -13.23
CA HIS A 473 -7.56 -20.53 -13.88
C HIS A 473 -8.43 -19.58 -13.05
N TYR A 474 -9.52 -20.07 -12.46
CA TYR A 474 -10.41 -19.27 -11.61
C TYR A 474 -9.68 -18.67 -10.40
N TYR A 475 -8.87 -19.45 -9.70
CA TYR A 475 -8.17 -18.97 -8.49
C TYR A 475 -6.86 -18.24 -8.77
N TYR A 476 -6.13 -18.65 -9.82
CA TYR A 476 -4.73 -18.24 -10.03
C TYR A 476 -4.49 -17.40 -11.28
N GLY A 477 -5.45 -17.28 -12.19
CA GLY A 477 -5.34 -16.50 -13.43
C GLY A 477 -5.33 -14.97 -13.24
N ARG A 478 -5.02 -14.45 -12.04
CA ARG A 478 -4.95 -12.99 -11.76
C ARG A 478 -3.56 -12.44 -12.06
N ARG A 479 -3.50 -11.29 -12.75
CA ARG A 479 -2.26 -10.52 -12.94
C ARG A 479 -1.87 -9.76 -11.67
N SER A 480 -0.59 -9.76 -11.31
CA SER A 480 -0.03 -8.98 -10.19
C SER A 480 0.02 -7.48 -10.50
N LEU A 481 0.16 -6.64 -9.45
CA LEU A 481 0.26 -5.18 -9.58
C LEU A 481 1.35 -4.74 -10.57
N PHE A 482 2.51 -5.41 -10.53
CA PHE A 482 3.66 -5.10 -11.39
C PHE A 482 3.48 -5.55 -12.85
N GLN A 483 2.49 -6.40 -13.12
CA GLN A 483 2.14 -6.86 -14.47
C GLN A 483 1.00 -6.03 -15.10
N LYS A 484 0.30 -5.22 -14.31
CA LYS A 484 -0.77 -4.33 -14.81
C LYS A 484 -0.17 -3.12 -15.51
N ILE A 485 -0.81 -2.68 -16.59
CA ILE A 485 -0.48 -1.44 -17.28
C ILE A 485 -1.09 -0.29 -16.47
N CYS A 486 -0.30 0.72 -16.10
CA CYS A 486 -0.76 1.95 -15.45
C CYS A 486 -1.74 1.75 -14.25
N PRO A 487 -1.44 0.88 -13.28
CA PRO A 487 -2.43 0.45 -12.27
C PRO A 487 -3.00 1.61 -11.44
N ARG A 488 -2.18 2.64 -11.15
CA ARG A 488 -2.59 3.83 -10.38
C ARG A 488 -3.67 4.64 -11.12
N ALA A 489 -3.37 5.07 -12.34
CA ALA A 489 -4.25 5.91 -13.14
C ALA A 489 -5.55 5.19 -13.53
N ILE A 490 -5.45 3.88 -13.81
CA ILE A 490 -6.65 3.07 -14.10
C ILE A 490 -7.50 2.91 -12.86
N SER A 491 -6.90 2.68 -11.68
CA SER A 491 -7.67 2.61 -10.43
C SER A 491 -8.40 3.92 -10.12
N GLU A 492 -7.81 5.07 -10.44
CA GLU A 492 -8.47 6.38 -10.29
C GLU A 492 -9.65 6.53 -11.25
N GLN A 493 -9.44 6.27 -12.55
CA GLN A 493 -10.54 6.32 -13.55
C GLN A 493 -11.67 5.32 -13.25
N LEU A 494 -11.34 4.16 -12.69
CA LEU A 494 -12.34 3.20 -12.23
C LEU A 494 -13.17 3.77 -11.08
N ASN A 495 -12.54 4.44 -10.11
CA ASN A 495 -13.26 5.08 -9.01
C ASN A 495 -14.21 6.16 -9.54
N ASP A 496 -13.73 7.02 -10.44
CA ASP A 496 -14.55 8.07 -11.07
C ASP A 496 -15.75 7.46 -11.81
N GLY A 497 -15.52 6.39 -12.58
CA GLY A 497 -16.59 5.69 -13.29
C GLY A 497 -17.63 5.06 -12.35
N TRP A 498 -17.20 4.47 -11.23
CA TRP A 498 -18.12 3.91 -10.23
C TRP A 498 -18.83 4.99 -9.41
N GLU A 499 -18.18 6.12 -9.14
CA GLU A 499 -18.79 7.28 -8.50
C GLU A 499 -19.91 7.84 -9.39
N GLN A 500 -19.62 8.13 -10.65
CA GLN A 500 -20.60 8.54 -11.67
C GLN A 500 -21.78 7.54 -11.76
N PHE A 501 -21.48 6.23 -11.79
CA PHE A 501 -22.51 5.20 -11.80
C PHE A 501 -23.41 5.26 -10.55
N SER A 502 -22.83 5.48 -9.38
CA SER A 502 -23.55 5.58 -8.10
C SER A 502 -24.41 6.85 -8.00
N GLU A 503 -23.98 7.93 -8.67
CA GLU A 503 -24.70 9.21 -8.77
C GLU A 503 -25.74 9.22 -9.90
N TYR A 504 -25.96 8.08 -10.56
CA TYR A 504 -26.87 7.93 -11.71
C TYR A 504 -26.43 8.68 -12.99
N ASP A 505 -25.18 9.18 -13.06
CA ASP A 505 -24.57 9.68 -14.31
C ASP A 505 -24.06 8.50 -15.15
N PHE A 506 -25.00 7.79 -15.75
CA PHE A 506 -24.70 6.61 -16.56
C PHE A 506 -23.91 6.97 -17.82
N THR A 507 -24.13 8.14 -18.41
CA THR A 507 -23.39 8.59 -19.61
C THR A 507 -21.93 8.86 -19.27
N GLY A 508 -21.65 9.56 -18.16
CA GLY A 508 -20.30 9.77 -17.65
C GLY A 508 -19.61 8.44 -17.35
N ALA A 509 -20.28 7.56 -16.59
CA ALA A 509 -19.76 6.24 -16.25
C ALA A 509 -19.42 5.41 -17.50
N GLN A 510 -20.28 5.43 -18.52
CA GLN A 510 -20.07 4.74 -19.79
C GLN A 510 -18.77 5.21 -20.47
N LEU A 511 -18.56 6.53 -20.56
CA LEU A 511 -17.38 7.13 -21.16
C LEU A 511 -16.10 6.76 -20.39
N SER A 512 -16.17 6.81 -19.05
CA SER A 512 -15.05 6.46 -18.17
C SER A 512 -14.64 5.00 -18.35
N PHE A 513 -15.59 4.06 -18.29
CA PHE A 513 -15.29 2.64 -18.46
C PHE A 513 -14.84 2.29 -19.89
N ALA A 514 -15.48 2.85 -20.92
CA ALA A 514 -15.08 2.63 -22.32
C ALA A 514 -13.66 3.16 -22.61
N SER A 515 -13.29 4.31 -22.04
CA SER A 515 -11.93 4.87 -22.13
C SER A 515 -10.88 3.92 -21.56
N ILE A 516 -11.16 3.25 -20.45
CA ILE A 516 -10.25 2.27 -19.85
C ILE A 516 -10.12 1.04 -20.75
N LEU A 517 -11.24 0.48 -21.24
CA LEU A 517 -11.24 -0.71 -22.10
C LEU A 517 -10.52 -0.46 -23.43
N SER A 518 -10.54 0.77 -23.95
CA SER A 518 -9.78 1.12 -25.15
C SER A 518 -8.26 1.03 -24.99
N LYS A 519 -7.76 0.99 -23.74
CA LYS A 519 -6.32 0.98 -23.40
C LYS A 519 -5.85 -0.36 -22.85
N THR A 520 -6.73 -1.13 -22.19
CA THR A 520 -6.38 -2.40 -21.57
C THR A 520 -7.62 -3.25 -21.32
N ASP A 521 -7.40 -4.56 -21.32
CA ASP A 521 -8.41 -5.56 -20.93
C ASP A 521 -8.57 -5.52 -19.40
N ASN A 522 -9.49 -4.68 -18.92
CA ASN A 522 -9.76 -4.51 -17.50
C ASN A 522 -11.17 -5.02 -17.15
N TYR A 523 -11.21 -6.10 -16.36
CA TYR A 523 -12.46 -6.73 -15.92
C TYR A 523 -13.43 -5.76 -15.23
N ALA A 524 -12.93 -4.91 -14.32
CA ALA A 524 -13.78 -3.99 -13.56
C ALA A 524 -14.41 -2.93 -14.48
N ALA A 525 -13.67 -2.44 -15.48
CA ALA A 525 -14.21 -1.53 -16.49
C ALA A 525 -15.24 -2.23 -17.39
N LEU A 526 -14.99 -3.48 -17.81
CA LEU A 526 -15.95 -4.26 -18.59
C LEU A 526 -17.26 -4.45 -17.84
N MET A 527 -17.19 -4.88 -16.57
CA MET A 527 -18.37 -5.03 -15.72
C MET A 527 -19.07 -3.70 -15.44
N GLY A 528 -18.32 -2.62 -15.23
CA GLY A 528 -18.87 -1.28 -15.08
C GLY A 528 -19.69 -0.88 -16.32
N LEU A 529 -19.12 -1.05 -17.51
CA LEU A 529 -19.77 -0.72 -18.77
C LEU A 529 -21.02 -1.58 -19.03
N ILE A 530 -20.96 -2.88 -18.74
CA ILE A 530 -22.11 -3.80 -18.82
C ILE A 530 -23.23 -3.32 -17.90
N ARG A 531 -22.93 -3.02 -16.63
CA ARG A 531 -23.94 -2.54 -15.67
C ARG A 531 -24.53 -1.21 -16.09
N THR A 532 -23.75 -0.33 -16.69
CA THR A 532 -24.24 0.93 -17.25
C THR A 532 -25.26 0.68 -18.36
N TYR A 533 -24.98 -0.24 -19.30
CA TYR A 533 -25.95 -0.63 -20.33
C TYR A 533 -27.21 -1.26 -19.74
N GLU A 534 -27.10 -2.10 -18.70
CA GLU A 534 -28.26 -2.66 -18.00
C GLU A 534 -29.15 -1.56 -17.38
N LYS A 535 -28.54 -0.50 -16.82
CA LYS A 535 -29.28 0.64 -16.24
C LYS A 535 -29.90 1.58 -17.28
N GLN A 536 -29.38 1.56 -18.50
CA GLN A 536 -29.90 2.33 -19.64
C GLN A 536 -30.84 1.50 -20.54
N ASP A 537 -31.33 0.36 -20.05
CA ASP A 537 -32.19 -0.58 -20.80
C ASP A 537 -31.60 -1.03 -22.17
N SER A 538 -30.27 -0.99 -22.29
CA SER A 538 -29.53 -1.28 -23.53
C SER A 538 -28.89 -2.68 -23.48
N LEU A 539 -29.68 -3.68 -23.06
CA LEU A 539 -29.20 -5.06 -22.82
C LEU A 539 -28.57 -5.71 -24.06
N PHE A 540 -29.05 -5.39 -25.26
CA PHE A 540 -28.47 -5.93 -26.50
C PHE A 540 -27.01 -5.49 -26.69
N GLU A 541 -26.69 -4.23 -26.39
CA GLU A 541 -25.31 -3.72 -26.47
C GLU A 541 -24.43 -4.34 -25.37
N ALA A 542 -24.97 -4.58 -24.18
CA ALA A 542 -24.26 -5.30 -23.12
C ALA A 542 -23.87 -6.72 -23.56
N VAL A 543 -24.80 -7.48 -24.14
CA VAL A 543 -24.55 -8.83 -24.65
C VAL A 543 -23.55 -8.81 -25.80
N LYS A 544 -23.69 -7.87 -26.74
CA LYS A 544 -22.80 -7.73 -27.88
C LYS A 544 -21.37 -7.41 -27.46
N LEU A 545 -21.19 -6.46 -26.54
CA LEU A 545 -19.90 -6.12 -25.96
C LEU A 545 -19.29 -7.35 -25.28
N LEU A 546 -20.03 -7.98 -24.37
CA LEU A 546 -19.51 -9.10 -23.60
C LEU A 546 -19.12 -10.30 -24.48
N LYS A 547 -19.92 -10.63 -25.50
CA LYS A 547 -19.55 -11.68 -26.48
C LYS A 547 -18.26 -11.38 -27.25
N THR A 548 -17.95 -10.11 -27.46
CA THR A 548 -16.75 -9.70 -28.20
C THR A 548 -15.52 -9.73 -27.30
N GLU A 549 -15.68 -9.34 -26.03
CA GLU A 549 -14.57 -9.17 -25.10
C GLU A 549 -14.22 -10.44 -24.32
N ILE A 550 -15.17 -11.37 -24.11
CA ILE A 550 -15.01 -12.50 -23.19
C ILE A 550 -13.82 -13.42 -23.52
N GLU A 551 -13.49 -13.59 -24.81
CA GLU A 551 -12.38 -14.44 -25.26
C GLU A 551 -11.02 -13.93 -24.75
N PHE A 552 -10.85 -12.61 -24.57
CA PHE A 552 -9.62 -12.05 -24.01
C PHE A 552 -9.37 -12.48 -22.56
N TYR A 553 -10.39 -13.01 -21.88
CA TYR A 553 -10.33 -13.40 -20.48
C TYR A 553 -10.22 -14.91 -20.25
N GLU A 554 -10.24 -15.76 -21.28
CA GLU A 554 -10.35 -17.24 -21.18
C GLU A 554 -9.35 -17.90 -20.20
N SER A 555 -8.14 -17.36 -20.10
CA SER A 555 -7.07 -17.85 -19.20
C SER A 555 -6.97 -17.08 -17.87
N THR A 556 -7.99 -16.28 -17.53
CA THR A 556 -7.98 -15.42 -16.35
C THR A 556 -9.03 -15.84 -15.33
N SER A 557 -8.85 -15.39 -14.09
CA SER A 557 -9.83 -15.62 -13.01
C SER A 557 -11.23 -15.06 -13.28
N TYR A 558 -11.34 -14.17 -14.27
CA TYR A 558 -12.56 -13.41 -14.54
C TYR A 558 -13.49 -14.09 -15.53
N TYR A 559 -12.98 -15.03 -16.34
CA TYR A 559 -13.71 -15.67 -17.44
C TYR A 559 -15.06 -16.25 -17.00
N TYR A 560 -15.05 -17.08 -15.96
CA TYR A 560 -16.24 -17.80 -15.51
C TYR A 560 -17.33 -16.86 -14.96
N ASN A 561 -16.92 -15.76 -14.31
CA ASN A 561 -17.88 -14.74 -13.86
C ASN A 561 -18.46 -13.95 -15.06
N LEU A 562 -17.67 -13.76 -16.13
CA LEU A 562 -18.13 -13.16 -17.38
C LEU A 562 -19.09 -14.10 -18.13
N GLU A 563 -18.82 -15.41 -18.17
CA GLU A 563 -19.74 -16.40 -18.74
C GLU A 563 -21.08 -16.43 -18.00
N LEU A 564 -21.05 -16.38 -16.66
CA LEU A 564 -22.26 -16.30 -15.84
C LEU A 564 -23.04 -15.01 -16.15
N THR A 565 -22.34 -13.87 -16.19
CA THR A 565 -22.94 -12.58 -16.54
C THR A 565 -23.58 -12.62 -17.93
N LEU A 566 -22.93 -13.27 -18.91
CA LEU A 566 -23.47 -13.42 -20.26
C LEU A 566 -24.74 -14.28 -20.28
N ALA A 567 -24.76 -15.38 -19.53
CA ALA A 567 -25.93 -16.24 -19.39
C ALA A 567 -27.11 -15.46 -18.78
N ASP A 568 -26.87 -14.70 -17.70
CA ASP A 568 -27.88 -13.86 -17.04
C ASP A 568 -28.43 -12.78 -17.98
N LEU A 569 -27.57 -12.10 -18.74
CA LEU A 569 -27.99 -11.08 -19.71
C LEU A 569 -28.83 -11.68 -20.86
N LEU A 570 -28.48 -12.88 -21.34
CA LEU A 570 -29.26 -13.60 -22.35
C LEU A 570 -30.63 -14.03 -21.82
N ALA A 571 -30.70 -14.45 -20.55
CA ALA A 571 -31.97 -14.77 -19.89
C ALA A 571 -32.85 -13.53 -19.74
N LYS A 572 -32.28 -12.36 -19.40
CA LYS A 572 -33.00 -11.08 -19.35
C LYS A 572 -33.52 -10.61 -20.71
N LEU A 573 -32.92 -11.06 -21.81
CA LEU A 573 -33.37 -10.83 -23.19
C LEU A 573 -34.34 -11.92 -23.70
N ASP A 574 -34.88 -12.76 -22.82
CA ASP A 574 -35.74 -13.90 -23.14
C ASP A 574 -35.09 -14.94 -24.08
N ASN A 575 -33.75 -14.92 -24.24
CA ASN A 575 -33.02 -15.93 -25.00
C ASN A 575 -32.62 -17.12 -24.11
N PHE A 576 -33.65 -17.80 -23.58
CA PHE A 576 -33.49 -18.88 -22.61
C PHE A 576 -32.67 -20.05 -23.13
N LYS A 577 -32.74 -20.36 -24.44
CA LYS A 577 -32.00 -21.48 -25.02
C LYS A 577 -30.48 -21.24 -24.98
N SER A 578 -30.04 -20.03 -25.32
CA SER A 578 -28.61 -19.69 -25.23
C SER A 578 -28.14 -19.55 -23.78
N ALA A 579 -28.98 -19.01 -22.90
CA ALA A 579 -28.67 -18.91 -21.47
C ALA A 579 -28.49 -20.30 -20.82
N ASP A 580 -29.46 -21.20 -21.00
CA ASP A 580 -29.41 -22.60 -20.51
C ASP A 580 -28.17 -23.35 -21.02
N SER A 581 -27.79 -23.13 -22.28
CA SER A 581 -26.58 -23.72 -22.83
C SER A 581 -25.32 -23.23 -22.10
N LEU A 582 -25.22 -21.94 -21.75
CA LEU A 582 -24.07 -21.39 -21.06
C LEU A 582 -24.02 -21.83 -19.58
N TYR A 583 -25.15 -21.86 -18.89
CA TYR A 583 -25.21 -22.41 -17.53
C TYR A 583 -24.72 -23.86 -17.49
N LYS A 584 -25.14 -24.70 -18.44
CA LYS A 584 -24.66 -26.09 -18.55
C LYS A 584 -23.16 -26.20 -18.83
N VAL A 585 -22.60 -25.27 -19.61
CA VAL A 585 -21.15 -25.20 -19.83
C VAL A 585 -20.43 -24.88 -18.53
N LEU A 586 -20.88 -23.87 -17.77
CA LEU A 586 -20.31 -23.48 -16.48
C LEU A 586 -20.36 -24.61 -15.44
N ILE A 587 -21.50 -25.29 -15.32
CA ILE A 587 -21.66 -26.45 -14.42
C ILE A 587 -20.69 -27.58 -14.79
N LYS A 588 -20.41 -27.78 -16.09
CA LYS A 588 -19.47 -28.80 -16.57
C LYS A 588 -18.01 -28.41 -16.33
N GLN A 589 -17.66 -27.14 -16.46
CA GLN A 589 -16.31 -26.62 -16.20
C GLN A 589 -15.93 -26.71 -14.71
N GLN A 590 -16.92 -26.57 -13.81
CA GLN A 590 -16.76 -26.60 -12.35
C GLN A 590 -15.68 -25.67 -11.78
N PRO A 591 -15.59 -24.39 -12.20
CA PRO A 591 -14.51 -23.48 -11.79
C PRO A 591 -14.49 -23.15 -10.29
N ASN A 592 -15.64 -23.21 -9.62
CA ASN A 592 -15.79 -23.01 -8.18
C ASN A 592 -17.04 -23.73 -7.67
N ARG A 593 -17.04 -24.17 -6.41
CA ARG A 593 -18.19 -24.86 -5.79
C ARG A 593 -19.49 -24.07 -5.85
N LYS A 594 -19.44 -22.74 -5.69
CA LYS A 594 -20.62 -21.86 -5.73
C LYS A 594 -21.26 -21.80 -7.11
N LEU A 595 -20.47 -21.93 -8.17
CA LEU A 595 -20.94 -21.89 -9.56
C LEU A 595 -21.57 -23.23 -10.00
N ASN A 596 -21.39 -24.31 -9.24
CA ASN A 596 -21.99 -25.61 -9.53
C ASN A 596 -23.49 -25.70 -9.23
N TYR A 597 -24.03 -24.73 -8.47
CA TYR A 597 -25.43 -24.73 -7.99
C TYR A 597 -26.32 -23.71 -8.71
N ILE A 598 -25.82 -23.11 -9.79
CA ILE A 598 -26.57 -22.25 -10.72
C ILE A 598 -27.35 -23.16 -11.67
#